data_AF-A0A523RZ71-F1
#
_entry.id   AF-A0A523RZ71-F1
#
_cell.length_a   1.000
_cell.length_b   1.000
_cell.length_c   1.000
_cell.angle_alpha   90.00
_cell.angle_beta   90.00
_cell.angle_gamma   90.00
#
_symmetry.space_group_name_H-M   'P 1'
#
loop_
_entity.id
_entity.type
_entity.pdbx_description
1 polymer ?
#
loop_
_entity_poly.entity_id
_entity_poly.type
_entity_poly.pdbx_seq_one_letter_code
_entity_poly.pdbx_strand_id
1 'polypeptide(L)'
;MGKEKAIGALIFIGALLVLLYYTWGLIILELLPDLRVWVDTTFGAGSLLASIFNPTPLLLVILPIWLGVVLIMVIAMWIGWTMLTTPAPEPLEDFDFDEEKVAETKPEE
;
A
#
# COMPACT_ATOMS: atom_id res chain seq x y z
N MET A 1 4.27 0.34 -26.40
CA MET A 1 4.13 1.34 -25.32
C MET A 1 5.30 1.17 -24.36
N GLY A 2 5.90 2.25 -23.86
CA GLY A 2 6.94 2.17 -22.82
C GLY A 2 6.42 1.45 -21.58
N LYS A 3 7.29 0.74 -20.87
CA LYS A 3 6.91 -0.05 -19.67
C LYS A 3 6.27 0.84 -18.61
N GLU A 4 6.76 2.07 -18.51
CA GLU A 4 6.33 3.13 -17.60
C GLU A 4 4.88 3.55 -17.92
N LYS A 5 4.56 3.72 -19.21
CA LYS A 5 3.21 4.05 -19.66
C LYS A 5 2.24 2.89 -19.41
N ALA A 6 2.69 1.65 -19.57
CA ALA A 6 1.87 0.47 -19.28
C ALA A 6 1.56 0.34 -17.78
N ILE A 7 2.56 0.54 -16.91
CA ILE A 7 2.38 0.53 -15.46
C ILE A 7 1.44 1.67 -15.02
N GLY A 8 1.65 2.88 -15.54
CA GLY A 8 0.77 4.02 -15.24
C GLY A 8 -0.68 3.78 -15.66
N ALA A 9 -0.91 3.19 -16.83
CA ALA A 9 -2.25 2.83 -17.29
C ALA A 9 -2.91 1.76 -16.39
N LEU A 10 -2.15 0.77 -15.95
CA LEU A 10 -2.65 -0.28 -15.06
C LEU A 10 -3.09 0.30 -13.72
N ILE A 11 -2.27 1.16 -13.11
CA ILE A 11 -2.60 1.82 -11.85
C ILE A 11 -3.84 2.70 -12.01
N PHE A 12 -3.92 3.48 -13.09
CA PHE A 12 -5.07 4.34 -13.36
C PHE A 12 -6.37 3.53 -13.48
N ILE A 13 -6.35 2.44 -14.25
CA ILE A 13 -7.52 1.56 -14.40
C ILE A 13 -7.90 0.95 -13.06
N GLY A 14 -6.92 0.45 -12.29
CA GLY A 14 -7.17 -0.12 -10.96
C GLY A 14 -7.81 0.89 -10.02
N ALA A 15 -7.29 2.11 -9.95
CA ALA A 15 -7.84 3.18 -9.13
C ALA A 15 -9.26 3.57 -9.55
N LEU A 16 -9.51 3.67 -10.87
CA LEU A 16 -10.84 3.97 -11.40
C LEU A 16 -11.84 2.88 -11.02
N LEU A 17 -11.48 1.60 -11.14
CA LEU A 17 -12.34 0.48 -10.77
C LEU A 17 -12.68 0.49 -9.27
N VAL A 18 -11.69 0.75 -8.41
CA VAL A 18 -11.92 0.87 -6.96
C VAL A 18 -12.88 2.02 -6.67
N LEU A 19 -12.69 3.19 -7.30
CA LEU A 19 -13.56 4.35 -7.13
C LEU A 19 -15.01 4.01 -7.55
N LEU A 20 -15.19 3.40 -8.71
CA LEU A 20 -16.52 3.01 -9.20
C LEU A 20 -17.19 1.99 -8.27
N TYR A 21 -16.43 1.00 -7.79
CA TYR A 21 -16.95 -0.02 -6.89
C TYR A 21 -17.37 0.55 -5.53
N TYR A 22 -16.57 1.44 -4.94
CA TYR A 22 -16.94 2.11 -3.68
C TYR A 22 -18.15 3.03 -3.85
N THR A 23 -18.22 3.74 -4.99
CA THR A 23 -19.38 4.58 -5.31
C THR A 23 -20.64 3.72 -5.48
N TRP A 24 -20.53 2.58 -6.16
CA TRP A 24 -21.61 1.62 -6.29
C TRP A 24 -22.11 1.12 -4.94
N GLY A 25 -21.22 0.59 -4.10
CA GLY A 25 -21.60 -0.05 -2.84
C GLY A 25 -22.05 0.92 -1.74
N LEU A 26 -21.40 2.07 -1.57
CA LEU A 26 -21.69 3.01 -0.48
C LEU A 26 -22.73 4.08 -0.83
N ILE A 27 -22.82 4.47 -2.11
CA ILE A 27 -23.68 5.58 -2.52
C ILE A 27 -24.88 5.05 -3.30
N ILE A 28 -24.66 4.30 -4.39
CA ILE A 28 -25.75 3.92 -5.29
C ILE A 28 -26.70 2.92 -4.63
N LEU A 29 -26.18 1.85 -4.03
CA LEU A 29 -27.00 0.84 -3.35
C LEU A 29 -27.72 1.37 -2.11
N GLU A 30 -27.14 2.35 -1.42
CA GLU A 30 -27.75 2.97 -0.25
C GLU A 30 -28.83 3.99 -0.64
N LEU A 31 -28.62 4.71 -1.74
CA LEU A 31 -29.59 5.68 -2.25
C LEU A 31 -30.82 5.00 -2.89
N LEU A 32 -30.64 3.83 -3.50
CA LEU A 32 -31.68 3.10 -4.24
C LEU A 32 -31.85 1.68 -3.66
N PRO A 33 -32.67 1.50 -2.60
CA PRO A 33 -32.83 0.21 -1.93
C PRO A 33 -33.44 -0.88 -2.83
N ASP A 34 -34.25 -0.51 -3.82
CA ASP A 34 -34.79 -1.45 -4.81
C ASP A 34 -33.69 -2.11 -5.64
N LEU A 35 -32.60 -1.38 -5.93
CA LEU A 35 -31.48 -1.91 -6.68
C LEU A 35 -30.72 -2.96 -5.88
N ARG A 36 -30.63 -2.78 -4.56
CA ARG A 36 -30.03 -3.77 -3.64
C ARG A 36 -30.80 -5.10 -3.66
N VAL A 37 -32.13 -5.03 -3.55
CA VAL A 37 -33.00 -6.22 -3.62
C VAL A 37 -32.91 -6.88 -5.01
N TRP A 38 -32.82 -6.08 -6.07
CA TRP A 38 -32.62 -6.58 -7.42
C TRP A 38 -31.31 -7.37 -7.57
N VAL A 39 -30.21 -6.90 -6.99
CA VAL A 39 -28.93 -7.63 -6.98
C VAL A 39 -29.09 -8.99 -6.30
N ASP A 40 -29.67 -9.02 -5.10
CA ASP A 40 -29.84 -10.27 -4.34
C ASP A 40 -30.76 -11.26 -5.05
N THR A 41 -31.83 -10.78 -5.69
CA THR A 41 -32.76 -11.64 -6.44
C THR A 41 -32.18 -12.14 -7.76
N THR A 42 -31.36 -11.33 -8.44
CA THR A 42 -30.75 -11.69 -9.73
C THR A 42 -29.61 -12.70 -9.56
N PHE A 43 -28.76 -12.51 -8.56
CA PHE A 43 -27.59 -13.36 -8.32
C PHE A 43 -27.83 -14.47 -7.29
N GLY A 44 -29.02 -14.50 -6.68
CA GLY A 44 -29.37 -15.43 -5.60
C GLY A 44 -28.83 -14.95 -4.25
N ALA A 45 -29.73 -14.64 -3.33
CA ALA A 45 -29.39 -14.13 -2.01
C ALA A 45 -28.45 -15.11 -1.29
N GLY A 46 -27.33 -14.60 -0.77
CA GLY A 46 -26.30 -15.40 -0.10
C GLY A 46 -25.29 -16.08 -1.04
N SER A 47 -25.37 -15.88 -2.36
CA SER A 47 -24.33 -16.34 -3.28
C SER A 47 -23.06 -15.48 -3.20
N LEU A 48 -21.95 -16.01 -3.70
CA LEU A 48 -20.69 -15.25 -3.80
C LEU A 48 -20.84 -14.03 -4.72
N LEU A 49 -21.55 -14.18 -5.85
CA LEU A 49 -21.77 -13.07 -6.78
C LEU A 49 -22.65 -11.98 -6.15
N ALA A 50 -23.74 -12.36 -5.46
CA ALA A 50 -24.57 -11.40 -4.75
C ALA A 50 -23.75 -10.63 -3.70
N SER A 51 -22.87 -11.31 -2.96
CA SER A 51 -22.02 -10.69 -1.94
C SER A 51 -20.98 -9.70 -2.53
N ILE A 52 -20.49 -9.95 -3.75
CA ILE A 52 -19.57 -9.05 -4.45
C ILE A 52 -20.30 -7.81 -4.98
N PHE A 53 -21.50 -7.99 -5.55
CA PHE A 53 -22.25 -6.87 -6.12
C PHE A 53 -23.11 -6.13 -5.09
N ASN A 54 -23.35 -6.71 -3.93
CA ASN A 54 -24.04 -6.11 -2.78
C ASN A 54 -23.18 -6.25 -1.50
N PRO A 55 -22.02 -5.58 -1.46
CA PRO A 55 -21.16 -5.64 -0.28
C PRO A 55 -21.81 -4.91 0.90
N THR A 56 -21.61 -5.43 2.11
CA THR A 56 -22.05 -4.73 3.33
C THR A 56 -21.32 -3.39 3.45
N PRO A 57 -22.01 -2.25 3.68
CA PRO A 57 -21.37 -0.93 3.78
C PRO A 57 -20.24 -0.88 4.80
N LEU A 58 -20.42 -1.58 5.93
CA LEU A 58 -19.42 -1.71 6.98
C LEU A 58 -18.09 -2.30 6.44
N LEU A 59 -18.16 -3.31 5.57
CA LEU A 59 -16.97 -3.94 5.01
C LEU A 59 -16.18 -2.95 4.16
N LEU A 60 -16.86 -2.14 3.33
CA LEU A 60 -16.21 -1.14 2.50
C LEU A 60 -15.54 -0.03 3.33
N VAL A 61 -16.10 0.34 4.47
CA VAL A 61 -15.48 1.32 5.38
C VAL A 61 -14.29 0.72 6.14
N ILE A 62 -14.42 -0.52 6.62
CA ILE A 62 -13.36 -1.19 7.38
C ILE A 62 -12.15 -1.52 6.49
N LEU A 63 -12.37 -1.93 5.24
CA LEU A 63 -11.30 -2.40 4.35
C LEU A 63 -10.12 -1.43 4.19
N PRO A 64 -10.28 -0.13 3.85
CA PRO A 64 -9.15 0.79 3.69
C PRO A 64 -8.45 1.08 5.02
N ILE A 65 -9.21 1.16 6.12
CA ILE A 65 -8.65 1.35 7.47
C ILE A 65 -7.77 0.16 7.82
N TRP A 66 -8.30 -1.05 7.64
CA TRP A 66 -7.58 -2.30 7.89
C TRP A 66 -6.32 -2.42 7.01
N LEU A 67 -6.42 -2.12 5.71
CA LEU A 67 -5.26 -2.12 4.81
C LEU A 67 -4.18 -1.12 5.26
N GLY A 68 -4.57 0.07 5.70
CA GLY A 68 -3.65 1.06 6.24
C GLY A 68 -2.94 0.56 7.50
N VAL A 69 -3.68 -0.03 8.44
CA VAL A 69 -3.10 -0.61 9.67
C VAL A 69 -2.15 -1.76 9.32
N VAL A 70 -2.56 -2.69 8.46
CA VAL A 70 -1.71 -3.82 8.03
C VAL A 70 -0.42 -3.33 7.38
N LEU A 71 -0.50 -2.32 6.50
CA LEU A 71 0.69 -1.75 5.86
C LEU A 71 1.69 -1.21 6.89
N ILE A 72 1.22 -0.44 7.88
CA ILE A 72 2.06 0.09 8.95
C ILE A 72 2.68 -1.04 9.77
N MET A 73 1.90 -2.07 10.11
CA MET A 73 2.38 -3.22 10.87
C MET A 73 3.42 -4.04 10.11
N VAL A 74 3.26 -4.21 8.79
CA VAL A 74 4.27 -4.88 7.95
C VAL A 74 5.58 -4.09 7.93
N ILE A 75 5.51 -2.75 7.84
CA ILE A 75 6.72 -1.91 7.92
C ILE A 75 7.38 -2.02 9.30
N ALA A 76 6.61 -1.93 10.38
CA ALA A 76 7.15 -2.06 11.75
C ALA A 76 7.78 -3.45 11.99
N MET A 77 7.14 -4.51 11.48
CA MET A 77 7.67 -5.87 11.50
C MET A 77 9.00 -5.97 10.75
N TRP A 78 9.09 -5.36 9.56
CA TRP A 78 10.33 -5.32 8.78
C TRP A 78 11.45 -4.59 9.51
N ILE A 79 11.17 -3.41 10.10
CA ILE A 79 12.16 -2.65 10.88
C ILE A 79 12.62 -3.48 12.09
N GLY A 80 11.68 -4.06 12.84
CA GLY A 80 11.98 -4.93 13.97
C GLY A 80 12.85 -6.13 13.59
N TRP A 81 12.57 -6.76 12.45
CA TRP A 81 13.39 -7.82 11.89
C TRP A 81 14.81 -7.34 11.60
N THR A 82 14.98 -6.20 10.93
CA THR A 82 16.32 -5.69 10.61
C THR A 82 17.14 -5.39 11.85
N MET A 83 16.56 -4.80 12.91
CA MET A 83 17.27 -4.52 14.18
C MET A 83 17.70 -5.78 14.92
N LEU A 84 16.88 -6.84 14.91
CA LEU A 84 17.24 -8.13 15.52
C LEU A 84 18.42 -8.79 14.79
N THR A 85 18.52 -8.59 13.48
CA THR A 85 19.54 -9.21 12.65
C THR A 85 20.80 -8.36 12.46
N THR A 86 20.82 -7.10 12.91
CA THR A 86 22.01 -6.24 12.84
C THR A 86 22.94 -6.52 14.03
N PRO A 87 24.14 -7.09 13.82
CA PRO A 87 25.15 -7.16 14.88
C PRO A 87 25.57 -5.74 15.29
N ALA A 88 25.94 -5.57 16.56
CA ALA A 88 26.45 -4.29 17.05
C ALA A 88 27.65 -3.85 16.19
N PRO A 89 27.73 -2.56 15.79
CA PRO A 89 28.88 -2.07 15.04
C PRO A 89 30.15 -2.28 15.86
N GLU A 90 31.22 -2.76 15.21
CA GLU A 90 32.52 -2.93 15.87
C GLU A 90 33.00 -1.59 16.43
N PRO A 91 33.58 -1.56 17.65
CA PRO A 91 34.15 -0.35 18.22
C PRO A 91 35.18 0.25 17.27
N LEU A 92 35.09 1.55 17.01
CA LEU A 92 35.91 2.30 16.05
C LEU A 92 37.39 2.46 16.48
N GLU A 93 37.97 1.50 17.20
CA GLU A 93 39.36 1.54 17.66
C GLU A 93 40.39 1.24 16.55
N ASP A 94 39.96 0.80 15.36
CA ASP A 94 40.83 0.44 14.21
C ASP A 94 40.75 1.40 13.01
N PHE A 95 40.02 2.52 13.10
CA PHE A 95 40.19 3.59 12.11
C PHE A 95 41.29 4.54 12.58
N ASP A 96 42.54 4.21 12.23
CA ASP A 96 43.67 5.17 12.22
C ASP A 96 43.33 6.34 11.27
N PHE A 97 42.63 7.35 11.78
CA PHE A 97 42.32 8.61 11.09
C PHE A 97 43.52 9.58 11.05
N ASP A 98 44.77 9.09 11.11
CA ASP A 98 45.97 9.90 11.34
C ASP A 98 46.99 9.96 10.17
N GLU A 99 46.61 9.64 8.93
CA GLU A 99 47.50 9.81 7.76
C GLU A 99 46.97 10.65 6.59
N GLU A 100 45.97 11.53 6.79
CA GLU A 100 45.54 12.50 5.77
C GLU A 100 46.17 13.91 5.95
N LYS A 101 47.47 13.96 6.32
CA LYS A 101 48.25 15.21 6.46
C LYS A 101 49.26 15.50 5.33
N VAL A 102 49.09 14.98 4.11
CA VAL A 102 50.09 15.19 3.01
C VAL A 102 49.53 15.70 1.68
N ALA A 103 48.32 16.28 1.61
CA ALA A 103 47.80 16.85 0.36
C ALA A 103 47.57 18.37 0.34
N GLU A 104 47.85 19.10 1.43
CA GLU A 104 47.68 20.56 1.49
C GLU A 104 48.97 21.31 1.85
N THR A 105 50.11 21.00 1.20
CA THR A 105 51.24 21.96 1.15
C THR A 105 52.19 21.61 0.00
N LYS A 106 52.07 22.30 -1.14
CA LYS A 106 53.18 22.89 -1.93
C LYS A 106 52.60 23.80 -3.03
N PRO A 107 53.34 24.85 -3.45
CA PRO A 107 52.82 26.19 -3.72
C PRO A 107 52.84 26.58 -5.21
N GLU A 108 52.24 27.73 -5.49
CA GLU A 108 52.33 28.61 -6.68
C GLU A 108 53.47 28.32 -7.69
N GLU A 109 53.08 28.09 -8.95
CA GLU A 109 53.67 28.68 -10.18
C GLU A 109 52.55 28.98 -11.19
#